data_AF-A0A2E2NAD1-F1
#
_entry.id   AF-A0A2E2NAD1-F1
#
_cell.length_a   1.000
_cell.length_b   1.000
_cell.length_c   1.000
_cell.angle_alpha   90.00
_cell.angle_beta   90.00
_cell.angle_gamma   90.00
#
_symmetry.space_group_name_H-M   'P 1'
#
loop_
_entity.id
_entity.type
_entity.pdbx_description
1 polymer ?
#
loop_
_entity_poly.entity_id
_entity_poly.type
_entity_poly.pdbx_seq_one_letter_code
_entity_poly.pdbx_strand_id
1 'polypeptide(L)'
;MASPSPAVHAVANLLIRFAIGVTFIWSGFGKLVGDVNFAPAEQQTLAAMGTTLVPSEPTETAIEADSYRGRRLFKIAVLVHNAANPTPAAEGEPSPRPYWPDWAARGGTPVLLAWAVAITEAIAGVLLLFGALTRISALVAASTMVAAAWLTQIGPYVSKGDALLGFLPNHQPWHDPALWSAPLWQLLIFCASLALVFTGAGAASLDGALGARYEDEFADDAEEEEDD
;
A
#
# COMPACT_ATOMS: atom_id res chain seq x y z
N MET A 1 -10.34 23.89 -28.25
CA MET A 1 -10.78 23.39 -26.93
C MET A 1 -10.17 24.33 -25.90
N ALA A 2 -10.94 24.97 -25.02
CA ALA A 2 -10.40 25.90 -24.04
C ALA A 2 -9.68 25.14 -22.92
N SER A 3 -8.54 25.65 -22.45
CA SER A 3 -7.85 25.10 -21.28
C SER A 3 -8.68 25.30 -20.02
N PRO A 4 -8.74 24.31 -19.10
CA PRO A 4 -9.42 24.49 -17.82
C PRO A 4 -8.84 25.67 -17.04
N SER A 5 -9.67 26.30 -16.20
CA SER A 5 -9.20 27.41 -15.36
C SER A 5 -8.27 26.91 -14.24
N PRO A 6 -7.35 27.77 -13.74
CA PRO A 6 -6.46 27.41 -12.62
C PRO A 6 -7.21 26.88 -11.39
N ALA A 7 -8.40 27.42 -11.10
CA ALA A 7 -9.25 26.97 -10.00
C ALA A 7 -9.69 25.50 -10.15
N VAL A 8 -10.02 25.07 -11.37
CA VAL A 8 -10.41 23.68 -11.65
C VAL A 8 -9.25 22.72 -11.37
N HIS A 9 -8.02 23.10 -11.76
CA HIS A 9 -6.82 22.31 -11.46
C HIS A 9 -6.54 22.21 -9.95
N ALA A 10 -6.70 23.31 -9.22
CA ALA A 10 -6.51 23.34 -7.77
C ALA A 10 -7.50 22.41 -7.05
N VAL A 11 -8.78 22.45 -7.43
CA VAL A 11 -9.81 21.57 -6.87
C VAL A 11 -9.54 20.10 -7.22
N ALA A 12 -9.18 19.80 -8.47
CA ALA A 12 -8.85 18.44 -8.89
C ALA A 12 -7.69 17.85 -8.07
N ASN A 13 -6.59 18.60 -7.91
CA ASN A 13 -5.45 18.17 -7.09
C ASN A 13 -5.82 17.99 -5.61
N LEU A 14 -6.68 18.87 -5.06
CA LEU A 14 -7.17 18.72 -3.69
C LEU A 14 -7.97 17.42 -3.51
N LEU A 15 -8.90 17.13 -4.43
CA LEU A 15 -9.73 15.93 -4.36
C LEU A 15 -8.90 14.65 -4.47
N ILE A 16 -7.93 14.60 -5.39
CA ILE A 16 -7.04 13.45 -5.55
C ILE A 16 -6.21 13.23 -4.27
N ARG A 17 -5.62 14.29 -3.71
CA ARG A 17 -4.88 14.23 -2.44
C ARG A 17 -5.74 13.74 -1.30
N PHE A 18 -6.94 14.28 -1.15
CA PHE A 18 -7.86 13.88 -0.11
C PHE A 18 -8.24 12.40 -0.23
N ALA A 19 -8.61 11.95 -1.44
CA ALA A 19 -9.00 10.56 -1.68
C ALA A 19 -7.86 9.57 -1.38
N ILE A 20 -6.64 9.84 -1.87
CA ILE A 20 -5.48 8.98 -1.62
C ILE A 20 -5.07 9.05 -0.14
N GLY A 21 -5.00 10.26 0.43
CA GLY A 21 -4.63 10.50 1.82
C GLY A 21 -5.51 9.71 2.79
N VAL A 22 -6.84 9.82 2.64
CA VAL A 22 -7.80 9.05 3.45
C VAL A 22 -7.65 7.54 3.23
N THR A 23 -7.49 7.10 1.98
CA THR A 23 -7.31 5.67 1.66
C THR A 23 -6.09 5.09 2.36
N PHE A 24 -4.97 5.82 2.37
CA PHE A 24 -3.72 5.39 2.98
C PHE A 24 -3.75 5.45 4.51
N ILE A 25 -4.36 6.48 5.09
CA ILE A 25 -4.59 6.55 6.55
C ILE A 25 -5.44 5.36 6.99
N TRP A 26 -6.56 5.11 6.30
CA TRP A 26 -7.45 3.99 6.61
C TRP A 26 -6.73 2.64 6.47
N SER A 27 -6.02 2.43 5.37
CA SER A 27 -5.28 1.20 5.08
C SER A 27 -4.15 0.94 6.09
N GLY A 28 -3.33 1.95 6.36
CA GLY A 28 -2.21 1.86 7.30
C GLY A 28 -2.69 1.68 8.74
N PHE A 29 -3.60 2.54 9.21
CA PHE A 29 -4.13 2.45 10.56
C PHE A 29 -4.92 1.16 10.78
N GLY A 30 -5.73 0.73 9.82
CA GLY A 30 -6.48 -0.52 9.87
C GLY A 30 -5.59 -1.77 10.00
N LYS A 31 -4.34 -1.72 9.52
CA LYS A 31 -3.35 -2.79 9.77
C LYS A 31 -2.83 -2.78 11.21
N LEU A 32 -2.64 -1.59 11.77
CA LEU A 32 -2.09 -1.40 13.12
C LEU A 32 -3.08 -1.75 14.23
N VAL A 33 -4.36 -1.45 14.02
CA VAL A 33 -5.40 -1.62 15.05
C VAL A 33 -6.40 -2.73 14.76
N GLY A 34 -6.55 -3.14 13.51
CA GLY A 34 -7.49 -4.18 13.14
C GLY A 34 -6.98 -5.54 13.58
N ASP A 35 -7.88 -6.38 14.07
CA ASP A 35 -7.57 -7.78 14.38
C ASP A 35 -8.12 -8.71 13.30
N VAL A 36 -7.49 -9.87 13.19
CA VAL A 36 -7.89 -10.97 12.31
C VAL A 36 -7.62 -12.31 12.98
N ASN A 37 -8.34 -13.32 12.55
CA ASN A 37 -8.09 -14.70 12.95
C ASN A 37 -7.01 -15.31 12.03
N PHE A 38 -6.15 -16.13 12.63
CA PHE A 38 -5.11 -16.86 11.93
C PHE A 38 -5.43 -18.35 11.88
N ALA A 39 -5.26 -18.95 10.71
CA ALA A 39 -5.36 -20.40 10.54
C ALA A 39 -4.17 -21.09 11.24
N PRO A 40 -4.29 -22.35 11.67
CA PRO A 40 -3.23 -23.06 12.40
C PRO A 40 -1.86 -23.04 11.72
N ALA A 41 -1.79 -23.16 10.39
CA ALA A 41 -0.53 -23.08 9.64
C ALA A 41 0.12 -21.68 9.71
N GLU A 42 -0.69 -20.62 9.69
CA GLU A 42 -0.21 -19.24 9.82
C GLU A 42 0.27 -18.98 11.25
N GLN A 43 -0.38 -19.57 12.25
CA GLN A 43 0.04 -19.47 13.66
C GLN A 43 1.43 -20.06 13.87
N GLN A 44 1.71 -21.24 13.30
CA GLN A 44 3.04 -21.87 13.34
C GLN A 44 4.10 -20.99 12.65
N THR A 45 3.74 -20.44 11.48
CA THR A 45 4.59 -19.52 10.73
C THR A 45 4.93 -18.26 11.55
N LEU A 46 3.93 -17.69 12.23
CA LEU A 46 4.09 -16.52 13.09
C LEU A 46 4.87 -16.82 14.38
N ALA A 47 4.69 -18.01 14.97
CA ALA A 47 5.48 -18.47 16.11
C ALA A 47 6.96 -18.62 15.73
N ALA A 48 7.25 -19.14 14.53
CA ALA A 48 8.62 -19.25 14.00
C ALA A 48 9.29 -17.87 13.77
N MET A 49 8.51 -16.82 13.57
CA MET A 49 9.00 -15.42 13.51
C MET A 49 9.18 -14.77 14.88
N GLY A 50 8.88 -15.49 15.97
CA GLY A 50 8.95 -14.97 17.35
C GLY A 50 7.78 -14.07 17.73
N THR A 51 6.63 -14.18 17.06
CA THR A 51 5.43 -13.43 17.41
C THR A 51 4.51 -14.22 18.34
N THR A 52 3.90 -13.55 19.30
CA THR A 52 2.95 -14.13 20.25
C THR A 52 1.53 -13.75 19.84
N LEU A 53 0.68 -14.74 19.57
CA LEU A 53 -0.74 -14.55 19.29
C LEU A 53 -1.56 -14.71 20.56
N VAL A 54 -2.72 -14.06 20.60
CA VAL A 54 -3.66 -14.17 21.73
C VAL A 54 -4.71 -15.22 21.35
N PRO A 55 -4.98 -16.24 22.20
CA PRO A 55 -6.09 -17.15 21.97
C PRO A 55 -7.39 -16.35 21.79
N SER A 56 -8.16 -16.63 20.74
CA SER A 56 -9.45 -15.95 20.58
C SER A 56 -10.42 -16.46 21.63
N GLU A 57 -11.24 -15.57 22.19
CA GLU A 57 -12.36 -16.02 23.03
C GLU A 57 -13.30 -16.91 22.20
N PRO A 58 -13.79 -18.03 22.76
CA PRO A 58 -14.73 -18.90 22.07
C PRO A 58 -15.97 -18.09 21.71
N THR A 59 -16.14 -17.80 20.42
CA THR A 59 -17.39 -17.21 19.94
C THR A 59 -18.40 -18.33 19.85
N GLU A 60 -19.58 -18.16 20.46
CA GLU A 60 -20.64 -19.17 20.61
C GLU A 60 -21.11 -19.81 19.28
N THR A 61 -20.74 -19.21 18.15
CA THR A 61 -21.04 -19.68 16.79
C THR A 61 -19.86 -20.32 16.04
N ALA A 62 -18.64 -20.32 16.60
CA ALA A 62 -17.45 -20.87 15.95
C ALA A 62 -17.18 -22.30 16.43
N ILE A 63 -17.42 -23.28 15.55
CA ILE A 63 -17.08 -24.70 15.76
C ILE A 63 -15.53 -24.91 15.72
N GLU A 64 -14.75 -23.91 15.31
CA GLU A 64 -13.28 -23.97 15.32
C GLU A 64 -12.70 -23.56 16.68
N ALA A 65 -12.45 -24.55 17.53
CA ALA A 65 -11.92 -24.39 18.89
C ALA A 65 -10.47 -23.83 18.96
N ASP A 66 -9.76 -23.69 17.84
CA ASP A 66 -8.32 -23.34 17.80
C ASP A 66 -8.01 -22.09 16.97
N SER A 67 -8.91 -21.09 16.95
CA SER A 67 -8.59 -19.81 16.32
C SER A 67 -7.76 -18.92 17.25
N TYR A 68 -6.72 -18.30 16.69
CA TYR A 68 -5.92 -17.30 17.39
C TYR A 68 -6.16 -15.95 16.74
N ARG A 69 -6.30 -14.92 17.58
CA ARG A 69 -6.50 -13.53 17.16
C ARG A 69 -5.18 -12.79 17.24
N GLY A 70 -4.92 -11.96 16.24
CA GLY A 70 -3.79 -11.05 16.25
C GLY A 70 -4.00 -9.88 15.31
N ARG A 71 -3.06 -8.95 15.34
CA ARG A 71 -3.12 -7.75 14.49
C ARG A 71 -3.11 -8.12 13.02
N ARG A 72 -3.94 -7.45 12.22
CA ARG A 72 -4.05 -7.58 10.77
C ARG A 72 -2.71 -7.40 10.07
N LEU A 73 -1.84 -6.54 10.61
CA LEU A 73 -0.43 -6.41 10.23
C LEU A 73 0.26 -7.77 9.99
N PHE A 74 0.06 -8.75 10.88
CA PHE A 74 0.76 -10.04 10.81
C PHE A 74 0.35 -10.88 9.58
N LYS A 75 -0.79 -10.61 8.94
CA LYS A 75 -1.12 -11.22 7.64
C LYS A 75 -0.14 -10.80 6.55
N ILE A 76 0.42 -9.59 6.63
CA ILE A 76 1.45 -9.12 5.69
C ILE A 76 2.75 -9.87 5.96
N ALA A 77 3.11 -10.07 7.23
CA ALA A 77 4.29 -10.85 7.58
C ALA A 77 4.21 -12.30 7.06
N VAL A 78 3.04 -12.94 7.24
CA VAL A 78 2.76 -14.26 6.67
C VAL A 78 2.82 -14.23 5.14
N LEU A 79 2.22 -13.23 4.50
CA LEU A 79 2.25 -13.08 3.03
C LEU A 79 3.69 -12.98 2.50
N VAL A 80 4.53 -12.14 3.13
CA VAL A 80 5.94 -11.97 2.75
C VAL A 80 6.73 -13.26 2.95
N HIS A 81 6.50 -13.98 4.05
CA HIS A 81 7.16 -15.25 4.30
C HIS A 81 6.76 -16.32 3.28
N ASN A 82 5.47 -16.45 2.97
CA ASN A 82 4.96 -17.41 2.00
C ASN A 82 5.41 -17.07 0.57
N ALA A 83 5.63 -15.79 0.25
CA ALA A 83 6.13 -15.37 -1.05
C ALA A 83 7.58 -15.84 -1.32
N ALA A 84 8.37 -15.96 -0.26
CA ALA A 84 9.73 -16.47 -0.31
C ALA A 84 9.83 -17.99 -0.05
N ASN A 85 8.88 -18.55 0.72
CA ASN A 85 8.81 -19.98 1.04
C ASN A 85 7.45 -20.55 0.62
N PRO A 86 7.17 -20.64 -0.69
CA PRO A 86 5.88 -21.11 -1.14
C PRO A 86 5.69 -22.59 -0.77
N THR A 87 4.49 -22.94 -0.30
CA THR A 87 4.17 -24.32 0.08
C THR A 87 4.28 -25.24 -1.14
N PRO A 88 4.90 -26.43 -1.01
CA PRO A 88 4.93 -27.42 -2.09
C PRO A 88 3.52 -27.70 -2.63
N ALA A 89 3.40 -27.80 -3.95
CA ALA A 89 2.13 -28.15 -4.59
C ALA A 89 1.73 -29.60 -4.28
N ALA A 90 0.47 -29.95 -4.54
CA ALA A 90 -0.01 -31.32 -4.42
C ALA A 90 0.75 -32.25 -5.39
N GLU A 91 0.72 -33.56 -5.13
CA GLU A 91 1.35 -34.54 -6.02
C GLU A 91 0.82 -34.42 -7.45
N GLY A 92 1.72 -34.24 -8.41
CA GLY A 92 1.38 -34.04 -9.83
C GLY A 92 1.27 -32.57 -10.27
N GLU A 93 1.26 -31.60 -9.35
CA GLU A 93 1.27 -30.18 -9.68
C GLU A 93 2.71 -29.60 -9.71
N PRO A 94 3.00 -28.63 -10.58
CA PRO A 94 4.28 -27.93 -10.58
C PRO A 94 4.52 -27.23 -9.23
N SER A 95 5.68 -27.47 -8.60
CA SER A 95 6.02 -26.80 -7.35
C SER A 95 6.18 -25.28 -7.58
N PRO A 96 5.51 -24.43 -6.77
CA PRO A 96 5.62 -22.99 -6.91
C PRO A 96 7.04 -22.51 -6.60
N ARG A 97 7.51 -21.52 -7.37
CA ARG A 97 8.84 -20.92 -7.19
C ARG A 97 8.79 -19.73 -6.24
N PRO A 98 9.79 -19.52 -5.37
CA PRO A 98 9.92 -18.27 -4.62
C PRO A 98 9.92 -17.06 -5.57
N TYR A 99 9.15 -16.03 -5.24
CA TYR A 99 9.05 -14.77 -6.01
C TYR A 99 9.35 -13.54 -5.16
N TRP A 100 9.90 -13.78 -3.97
CA TRP A 100 10.37 -12.79 -3.04
C TRP A 100 11.72 -13.24 -2.49
N PRO A 101 12.66 -12.33 -2.20
CA PRO A 101 14.00 -12.73 -1.80
C PRO A 101 14.01 -13.39 -0.42
N ASP A 102 14.80 -14.45 -0.27
CA ASP A 102 14.88 -15.27 0.96
C ASP A 102 15.17 -14.44 2.21
N TRP A 103 15.97 -13.37 2.09
CA TRP A 103 16.33 -12.54 3.23
C TRP A 103 15.13 -11.91 3.91
N ALA A 104 14.06 -11.62 3.16
CA ALA A 104 12.86 -10.99 3.69
C ALA A 104 12.02 -11.97 4.52
N ALA A 105 12.30 -13.28 4.43
CA ALA A 105 11.55 -14.33 5.10
C ALA A 105 12.22 -14.87 6.37
N ARG A 106 13.45 -14.44 6.66
CA ARG A 106 14.26 -14.97 7.77
C ARG A 106 13.90 -14.32 9.10
N GLY A 107 13.71 -15.14 10.13
CA GLY A 107 13.49 -14.69 11.51
C GLY A 107 12.33 -13.68 11.62
N GLY A 108 12.57 -12.58 12.34
CA GLY A 108 11.58 -11.50 12.52
C GLY A 108 11.50 -10.50 11.35
N THR A 109 12.26 -10.68 10.27
CA THR A 109 12.29 -9.72 9.14
C THR A 109 10.91 -9.49 8.48
N PRO A 110 10.07 -10.51 8.21
CA PRO A 110 8.73 -10.29 7.66
C PRO A 110 7.87 -9.37 8.53
N VAL A 111 8.00 -9.50 9.85
CA VAL A 111 7.26 -8.70 10.84
C VAL A 111 7.74 -7.25 10.79
N LEU A 112 9.06 -7.02 10.73
CA LEU A 112 9.63 -5.68 10.58
C LEU A 112 9.18 -5.02 9.28
N LEU A 113 9.17 -5.76 8.16
CA LEU A 113 8.68 -5.25 6.87
C LEU A 113 7.20 -4.91 6.93
N ALA A 114 6.38 -5.75 7.57
CA ALA A 114 4.96 -5.46 7.76
C ALA A 114 4.76 -4.16 8.56
N TRP A 115 5.53 -3.95 9.64
CA TRP A 115 5.52 -2.71 10.42
C TRP A 115 5.95 -1.51 9.59
N ALA A 116 7.05 -1.63 8.85
CA ALA A 116 7.54 -0.57 7.98
C ALA A 116 6.47 -0.15 6.96
N VAL A 117 5.79 -1.11 6.32
CA VAL A 117 4.71 -0.83 5.36
C VAL A 117 3.53 -0.11 6.03
N ALA A 118 3.02 -0.62 7.16
CA ALA A 118 1.86 -0.03 7.81
C ALA A 118 2.12 1.40 8.32
N ILE A 119 3.30 1.65 8.90
CA ILE A 119 3.72 2.99 9.34
C ILE A 119 3.89 3.92 8.14
N THR A 120 4.58 3.45 7.08
CA THR A 120 4.82 4.22 5.87
C THR A 120 3.51 4.64 5.21
N GLU A 121 2.54 3.73 5.09
CA GLU A 121 1.24 4.06 4.53
C GLU A 121 0.49 5.09 5.37
N ALA A 122 0.47 4.94 6.69
CA ALA A 122 -0.23 5.87 7.58
C ALA A 122 0.39 7.28 7.51
N ILE A 123 1.72 7.38 7.60
CA ILE A 123 2.44 8.67 7.53
C ILE A 123 2.26 9.30 6.15
N ALA A 124 2.45 8.55 5.06
CA ALA A 124 2.26 9.06 3.71
C ALA A 124 0.83 9.57 3.48
N GLY A 125 -0.17 8.86 4.00
CA GLY A 125 -1.56 9.29 3.94
C GLY A 125 -1.82 10.62 4.67
N VAL A 126 -1.27 10.78 5.87
CA VAL A 126 -1.34 12.04 6.64
C VAL A 126 -0.66 13.19 5.89
N LEU A 127 0.56 12.96 5.39
CA LEU A 127 1.31 13.97 4.63
C LEU A 127 0.55 14.40 3.37
N LEU A 128 -0.02 13.46 2.62
CA LEU A 128 -0.83 13.75 1.44
C LEU A 128 -2.09 14.54 1.77
N LEU A 129 -2.77 14.19 2.87
CA LEU A 129 -4.01 14.85 3.29
C LEU A 129 -3.79 16.34 3.56
N PHE A 130 -2.68 16.68 4.23
CA PHE A 130 -2.32 18.08 4.50
C PHE A 130 -1.56 18.75 3.34
N GLY A 131 -1.17 18.00 2.32
CA GLY A 131 -0.35 18.50 1.23
C GLY A 131 1.03 18.94 1.70
N ALA A 132 1.66 18.16 2.57
CA ALA A 132 3.04 18.30 2.99
C ALA A 132 3.92 17.26 2.29
N LEU A 133 5.06 17.69 1.74
CA LEU A 133 5.99 16.85 0.97
C LEU A 133 5.26 16.03 -0.12
N THR A 134 4.28 16.63 -0.79
CA THR A 134 3.27 15.93 -1.60
C THR A 134 3.89 15.02 -2.65
N ARG A 135 4.96 15.46 -3.33
CA ARG A 135 5.61 14.66 -4.37
C ARG A 135 6.27 13.40 -3.80
N ILE A 136 6.94 13.53 -2.65
CA ILE A 136 7.62 12.41 -1.99
C ILE A 136 6.59 11.44 -1.41
N SER A 137 5.58 11.95 -0.69
CA SER A 137 4.53 11.11 -0.11
C SER A 137 3.69 10.41 -1.18
N ALA A 138 3.42 11.08 -2.31
CA ALA A 138 2.77 10.45 -3.47
C ALA A 138 3.64 9.37 -4.13
N LEU A 139 4.96 9.58 -4.24
CA LEU A 139 5.87 8.57 -4.78
C LEU A 139 5.95 7.33 -3.88
N VAL A 140 5.96 7.54 -2.56
CA VAL A 140 5.87 6.46 -1.58
C VAL A 140 4.56 5.69 -1.74
N ALA A 141 3.42 6.38 -1.86
CA ALA A 141 2.12 5.77 -2.11
C ALA A 141 2.06 4.97 -3.43
N ALA A 142 2.64 5.50 -4.51
CA ALA A 142 2.74 4.77 -5.77
C ALA A 142 3.60 3.50 -5.61
N SER A 143 4.73 3.59 -4.90
CA SER A 143 5.64 2.46 -4.66
C SER A 143 4.98 1.36 -3.81
N THR A 144 4.16 1.72 -2.81
CA THR A 144 3.43 0.71 -2.01
C THR A 144 2.39 -0.03 -2.86
N MET A 145 1.73 0.63 -3.81
CA MET A 145 0.79 -0.03 -4.72
C MET A 145 1.51 -1.03 -5.64
N VAL A 146 2.71 -0.70 -6.13
CA VAL A 146 3.54 -1.64 -6.91
C VAL A 146 3.93 -2.86 -6.07
N ALA A 147 4.40 -2.64 -4.84
CA ALA A 147 4.76 -3.73 -3.93
C ALA A 147 3.55 -4.61 -3.59
N ALA A 148 2.38 -4.00 -3.34
CA ALA A 148 1.13 -4.71 -3.07
C ALA A 148 0.66 -5.53 -4.28
N ALA A 149 0.73 -4.95 -5.49
CA ALA A 149 0.39 -5.65 -6.73
C ALA A 149 1.33 -6.84 -6.97
N TRP A 150 2.63 -6.67 -6.70
CA TRP A 150 3.59 -7.77 -6.78
C TRP A 150 3.27 -8.89 -5.80
N LEU A 151 3.04 -8.56 -4.52
CA LEU A 151 2.80 -9.56 -3.48
C LEU A 151 1.47 -10.29 -3.61
N THR A 152 0.44 -9.66 -4.16
CA THR A 152 -0.93 -10.22 -4.15
C THR A 152 -1.43 -10.71 -5.49
N GLN A 153 -0.95 -10.15 -6.61
CA GLN A 153 -1.43 -10.49 -7.95
C GLN A 153 -0.31 -11.10 -8.79
N ILE A 154 0.72 -10.33 -9.09
CA ILE A 154 1.75 -10.71 -10.07
C ILE A 154 2.56 -11.91 -9.59
N GLY A 155 3.13 -11.82 -8.38
CA GLY A 155 4.02 -12.80 -7.81
C GLY A 155 3.42 -14.20 -7.69
N PRO A 156 2.22 -14.37 -7.07
CA PRO A 156 1.56 -15.66 -6.99
C PRO A 156 1.33 -16.36 -8.33
N TYR A 157 0.94 -15.63 -9.39
CA TYR A 157 0.73 -16.25 -10.71
C TYR A 157 2.03 -16.58 -11.43
N VAL A 158 3.05 -15.70 -11.32
CA VAL A 158 4.39 -15.96 -11.86
C VAL A 158 5.02 -17.18 -11.18
N SER A 159 4.86 -17.28 -9.85
CA SER A 159 5.35 -18.40 -9.04
C SER A 159 4.82 -19.76 -9.48
N LYS A 160 3.52 -19.81 -9.83
CA LYS A 160 2.83 -21.02 -10.30
C LYS A 160 3.07 -21.33 -11.78
N GLY A 161 3.65 -20.40 -12.54
CA GLY A 161 3.80 -20.53 -13.99
C GLY A 161 2.48 -20.43 -14.75
N ASP A 162 1.42 -19.90 -14.13
CA ASP A 162 0.07 -19.80 -14.69
C ASP A 162 -0.30 -18.36 -15.11
N ALA A 163 0.70 -17.49 -15.27
CA ALA A 163 0.50 -16.08 -15.52
C ALA A 163 0.20 -15.77 -17.00
N LEU A 164 -1.06 -15.49 -17.33
CA LEU A 164 -1.48 -14.84 -18.57
C LEU A 164 -1.14 -13.34 -18.49
N LEU A 165 -0.46 -12.80 -19.51
CA LEU A 165 0.05 -11.40 -19.54
C LEU A 165 0.99 -11.04 -18.37
N GLY A 166 1.51 -12.03 -17.64
CA GLY A 166 2.40 -11.84 -16.50
C GLY A 166 1.71 -11.56 -15.16
N PHE A 167 0.40 -11.37 -15.09
CA PHE A 167 -0.30 -11.06 -13.83
C PHE A 167 -1.75 -11.56 -13.71
N LEU A 168 -2.31 -12.17 -14.76
CA LEU A 168 -3.65 -12.77 -14.71
C LEU A 168 -3.53 -14.29 -14.63
N PRO A 169 -4.52 -14.99 -14.04
CA PRO A 169 -4.58 -16.44 -14.15
C PRO A 169 -4.99 -16.86 -15.58
N ASN A 170 -4.59 -18.07 -15.99
CA ASN A 170 -4.89 -18.61 -17.33
C ASN A 170 -6.30 -19.21 -17.48
N HIS A 171 -7.19 -19.05 -16.49
CA HIS A 171 -8.57 -19.52 -16.58
C HIS A 171 -9.54 -18.35 -16.80
N GLN A 172 -10.19 -18.32 -17.97
CA GLN A 172 -11.30 -17.42 -18.37
C GLN A 172 -11.32 -16.01 -17.72
N PRO A 173 -10.23 -15.23 -17.79
CA PRO A 173 -10.12 -14.00 -16.99
C PRO A 173 -11.15 -12.94 -17.40
N TRP A 174 -11.62 -12.96 -18.65
CA TRP A 174 -12.47 -11.91 -19.21
C TRP A 174 -13.90 -11.88 -18.66
N HIS A 175 -14.34 -12.93 -17.97
CA HIS A 175 -15.74 -13.06 -17.52
C HIS A 175 -15.92 -13.04 -16.00
N ASP A 176 -14.84 -13.00 -15.22
CA ASP A 176 -14.91 -12.94 -13.76
C ASP A 176 -14.52 -11.54 -13.23
N PRO A 177 -15.49 -10.69 -12.84
CA PRO A 177 -15.21 -9.37 -12.30
C PRO A 177 -14.39 -9.38 -11.01
N ALA A 178 -14.41 -10.48 -10.24
CA ALA A 178 -13.67 -10.56 -8.99
C ALA A 178 -12.16 -10.49 -9.24
N LEU A 179 -11.68 -11.13 -10.31
CA LEU A 179 -10.27 -11.11 -10.73
C LEU A 179 -9.78 -9.71 -11.11
N TRP A 180 -10.67 -8.84 -11.60
CA TRP A 180 -10.30 -7.48 -12.03
C TRP A 180 -10.42 -6.43 -10.92
N SER A 181 -11.25 -6.68 -9.91
CA SER A 181 -11.57 -5.69 -8.88
C SER A 181 -10.32 -5.17 -8.15
N ALA A 182 -9.51 -6.08 -7.60
CA ALA A 182 -8.29 -5.75 -6.87
C ALA A 182 -7.20 -5.10 -7.75
N PRO A 183 -6.81 -5.66 -8.91
CA PRO A 183 -5.77 -5.04 -9.73
C PRO A 183 -6.18 -3.68 -10.32
N LEU A 184 -7.45 -3.51 -10.73
CA LEU A 184 -7.93 -2.21 -11.21
C LEU A 184 -7.95 -1.17 -10.08
N TRP A 185 -8.31 -1.57 -8.86
CA TRP A 185 -8.25 -0.69 -7.70
C TRP A 185 -6.81 -0.25 -7.39
N GLN A 186 -5.85 -1.19 -7.38
CA GLN A 186 -4.43 -0.88 -7.18
C GLN A 186 -3.89 0.03 -8.28
N LEU A 187 -4.24 -0.25 -9.55
CA LEU A 187 -3.84 0.56 -10.70
C LEU A 187 -4.42 1.98 -10.63
N LEU A 188 -5.68 2.13 -10.23
CA LEU A 188 -6.31 3.42 -10.05
C LEU A 188 -5.56 4.27 -9.03
N ILE A 189 -5.28 3.71 -7.84
CA ILE A 189 -4.54 4.42 -6.79
C ILE A 189 -3.12 4.75 -7.28
N PHE A 190 -2.44 3.81 -7.93
CA PHE A 190 -1.10 4.03 -8.48
C PHE A 190 -1.08 5.20 -9.48
N CYS A 191 -1.98 5.21 -10.45
CA CYS A 191 -2.09 6.28 -11.44
C CYS A 191 -2.44 7.63 -10.79
N ALA A 192 -3.34 7.63 -9.79
CA ALA A 192 -3.71 8.84 -9.06
C ALA A 192 -2.53 9.38 -8.22
N SER A 193 -1.75 8.50 -7.59
CA SER A 193 -0.52 8.87 -6.89
C SER A 193 0.53 9.43 -7.85
N LEU A 194 0.75 8.80 -9.01
CA LEU A 194 1.66 9.33 -10.03
C LEU A 194 1.21 10.69 -10.56
N ALA A 195 -0.10 10.91 -10.74
CA ALA A 195 -0.61 12.22 -11.10
C ALA A 195 -0.14 13.29 -10.09
N LEU A 196 -0.23 13.02 -8.78
CA LEU A 196 0.27 13.94 -7.74
C LEU A 196 1.80 14.10 -7.71
N VAL A 197 2.56 13.07 -8.09
CA VAL A 197 4.03 13.20 -8.22
C VAL A 197 4.35 14.28 -9.26
N PHE A 198 3.62 14.31 -10.37
CA PHE A 198 3.87 15.25 -11.47
C PHE A 198 3.17 16.60 -11.30
N THR A 199 1.94 16.64 -10.76
CA THR A 199 1.20 17.90 -10.56
C THR A 199 1.57 18.62 -9.27
N GLY A 200 2.11 17.90 -8.27
CA GLY A 200 2.49 18.45 -6.98
C GLY A 200 1.30 18.73 -6.05
N ALA A 201 1.54 19.62 -5.08
CA ALA A 201 0.61 19.88 -3.99
C ALA A 201 -0.56 20.79 -4.36
N GLY A 202 -0.38 21.69 -5.35
CA GLY A 202 -1.34 22.73 -5.69
C GLY A 202 -1.43 23.85 -4.66
N ALA A 203 -2.14 24.94 -4.97
CA ALA A 203 -2.20 26.13 -4.12
C ALA A 203 -2.83 25.89 -2.73
N ALA A 204 -3.82 24.99 -2.64
CA ALA A 204 -4.49 24.63 -1.38
C ALA A 204 -3.71 23.55 -0.59
N SER A 205 -2.42 23.77 -0.34
CA SER A 205 -1.54 22.81 0.35
C SER A 205 -0.59 23.50 1.31
N LEU A 206 -0.07 22.78 2.30
CA LEU A 206 0.99 23.31 3.16
C LEU A 206 2.25 23.63 2.34
N ASP A 207 2.62 22.77 1.39
CA ASP A 207 3.76 23.02 0.48
C ASP A 207 3.55 24.33 -0.32
N GLY A 208 2.32 24.58 -0.79
CA GLY A 208 1.96 25.78 -1.55
C GLY A 208 1.90 27.03 -0.69
N ALA A 209 1.35 26.93 0.53
CA ALA A 209 1.30 28.04 1.48
C ALA A 209 2.70 28.47 1.96
N LEU A 210 3.63 27.51 2.10
CA LEU A 210 5.03 27.78 2.39
C LEU A 210 5.73 28.43 1.18
N GLY A 211 5.50 27.92 -0.03
CA GLY A 211 6.08 28.48 -1.25
C GLY A 211 5.67 29.93 -1.51
N ALA A 212 4.38 30.25 -1.37
CA ALA A 212 3.87 31.61 -1.57
C ALA A 212 4.51 32.64 -0.63
N ARG A 213 4.77 32.26 0.63
CA ARG A 213 5.44 33.15 1.60
C ARG A 213 6.87 33.50 1.21
N TYR A 214 7.60 32.57 0.61
CA TYR A 214 8.96 32.85 0.14
C TYR A 214 8.94 33.79 -1.06
N GLU A 215 7.97 33.66 -1.97
CA GLU A 215 7.84 34.55 -3.13
C GLU A 215 7.54 35.99 -2.71
N ASP A 216 6.69 36.20 -1.69
CA ASP A 216 6.40 37.53 -1.14
C ASP A 216 7.66 38.17 -0.52
N GLU A 217 8.43 37.41 0.28
CA GLU A 217 9.66 37.90 0.95
C GLU A 217 10.75 38.33 -0.06
N PHE A 218 10.94 37.58 -1.15
CA PHE A 218 11.90 37.95 -2.20
C PHE A 218 11.44 39.12 -3.09
N ALA A 219 10.13 39.34 -3.20
CA ALA A 219 9.59 40.47 -3.95
C ALA A 219 9.84 41.78 -3.19
N ASP A 220 9.62 41.78 -1.87
CA ASP A 220 9.88 42.93 -1.01
C ASP A 220 11.37 43.32 -1.01
N ASP A 221 12.28 42.34 -0.90
CA ASP A 221 13.73 42.59 -0.94
C ASP A 221 14.20 43.16 -2.30
N ALA A 222 13.56 42.76 -3.40
CA ALA A 222 13.89 43.25 -4.74
C ALA A 222 13.43 44.69 -4.98
N GLU A 223 12.35 45.13 -4.33
CA GLU A 223 11.89 46.52 -4.38
C GLU A 223 12.79 47.45 -3.55
N GLU A 224 13.35 46.98 -2.42
CA GLU A 224 14.28 47.78 -1.61
C GLU A 224 15.61 48.07 -2.34
N GLU A 225 16.10 47.16 -3.19
CA GLU A 225 17.34 47.39 -3.97
C GLU A 225 17.18 48.40 -5.13
N GLU A 226 15.95 48.70 -5.59
CA GLU A 226 15.74 49.69 -6.67
C GLU A 226 15.72 51.15 -6.17
N ASP A 227 15.58 51.37 -4.86
CA ASP A 227 15.45 52.70 -4.26
C ASP A 227 16.79 53.32 -3.79
N ASP A 228 17.91 52.59 -3.85
CA ASP A 228 19.28 53.02 -3.47
C ASP A 228 20.19 53.41 -4.66
#